data_AF-A0A7Y4Y754-F1
#
_entry.id   AF-A0A7Y4Y754-F1
#
_cell.length_a   1.000
_cell.length_b   1.000
_cell.length_c   1.000
_cell.angle_alpha   90.00
_cell.angle_beta   90.00
_cell.angle_gamma   90.00
#
_symmetry.space_group_name_H-M   'P 1'
#
loop_
_entity.id
_entity.type
_entity.pdbx_description
1 polymer ?
#
loop_
_entity_poly.entity_id
_entity_poly.type
_entity_poly.pdbx_seq_one_letter_code
_entity_poly.pdbx_strand_id
1 'polypeptide(L)'
;MMTINANTKISSLLKYNADALEAIVSISPKFTKLRNPILRKVIAARTSIAMASKFGGCSVDDFLTSYSHWVLKLTLQQLKWKS
;
A
#
# COMPACT_ATOMS: atom_id res chain seq x y z
N MET A 1 -4.63 16.09 3.85
CA MET A 1 -4.94 15.13 2.75
C MET A 1 -3.65 14.91 1.97
N MET A 2 -3.20 13.67 1.82
CA MET A 2 -2.00 13.36 1.03
C MET A 2 -2.43 13.04 -0.39
N THR A 3 -1.96 13.80 -1.38
CA THR A 3 -2.19 13.50 -2.79
C THR A 3 -1.26 12.36 -3.20
N ILE A 4 -1.77 11.13 -3.16
CA ILE A 4 -1.00 9.95 -3.57
C ILE A 4 -0.99 9.94 -5.10
N ASN A 5 0.20 9.97 -5.69
CA ASN A 5 0.41 9.92 -7.14
C ASN A 5 1.36 8.77 -7.50
N ALA A 6 1.46 8.46 -8.79
CA ALA A 6 2.30 7.36 -9.29
C ALA A 6 3.79 7.51 -8.88
N ASN A 7 4.27 8.74 -8.66
CA ASN A 7 5.64 9.01 -8.25
C ASN A 7 5.86 8.96 -6.73
N THR A 8 4.79 8.75 -5.96
CA THR A 8 4.86 8.63 -4.50
C THR A 8 5.61 7.37 -4.13
N LYS A 9 6.55 7.49 -3.19
CA LYS A 9 7.35 6.36 -2.71
C LYS A 9 6.51 5.48 -1.79
N ILE A 10 6.61 4.17 -1.96
CA ILE A 10 5.94 3.19 -1.09
C ILE A 10 6.43 3.34 0.35
N SER A 11 7.70 3.70 0.57
CA SER A 11 8.22 4.04 1.91
C SER A 11 7.45 5.16 2.60
N SER A 12 7.03 6.19 1.87
CA SER A 12 6.29 7.32 2.44
C SER A 12 4.86 6.90 2.78
N LEU A 13 4.25 6.07 1.93
CA LEU A 13 2.94 5.48 2.18
C LEU A 13 2.96 4.59 3.43
N LEU A 14 3.94 3.68 3.56
CA LEU A 14 4.08 2.80 4.72
C LEU A 14 4.41 3.56 6.01
N LYS A 15 5.14 4.68 5.92
CA LYS A 15 5.38 5.56 7.08
C LYS A 15 4.09 6.18 7.59
N TYR A 16 3.18 6.51 6.68
CA TYR A 16 1.90 7.11 7.04
C TYR A 16 0.88 6.06 7.50
N ASN A 17 0.91 4.87 6.89
CA ASN A 17 -0.01 3.80 7.18
C ASN A 17 0.68 2.45 6.98
N ALA A 18 1.02 1.77 8.08
CA ALA A 18 1.69 0.46 8.02
C ALA A 18 0.79 -0.62 7.41
N ASP A 19 -0.53 -0.51 7.58
CA ASP A 19 -1.56 -1.38 7.00
C ASP A 19 -1.67 -1.22 5.48
N ALA A 20 -1.13 -0.13 4.90
CA ALA A 20 -1.04 0.01 3.45
C ALA A 20 -0.29 -1.16 2.82
N LEU A 21 0.66 -1.77 3.53
CA LEU A 21 1.35 -2.96 3.03
C LEU A 21 0.38 -4.12 2.80
N GLU A 22 -0.59 -4.35 3.68
CA GLU A 22 -1.54 -5.45 3.53
C GLU A 22 -2.43 -5.24 2.30
N ALA A 23 -2.87 -4.01 2.06
CA ALA A 23 -3.56 -3.64 0.83
C ALA A 23 -2.69 -3.95 -0.41
N ILE A 24 -1.40 -3.61 -0.38
CA ILE A 24 -0.44 -3.87 -1.48
C ILE A 24 -0.26 -5.36 -1.73
N VAL A 25 -0.05 -6.14 -0.67
CA VAL A 25 0.10 -7.59 -0.74
C VAL A 25 -1.19 -8.25 -1.23
N SER A 26 -2.35 -7.70 -0.89
CA SER A 26 -3.65 -8.17 -1.38
C SER A 26 -3.86 -7.90 -2.87
N ILE A 27 -3.24 -6.88 -3.45
CA ILE A 27 -3.31 -6.59 -4.89
C ILE A 27 -2.47 -7.60 -5.69
N SER A 28 -1.27 -7.93 -5.21
CA SER A 28 -0.42 -8.91 -5.88
C SER A 28 0.46 -9.70 -4.92
N PRO A 29 0.49 -11.05 -5.04
CA PRO A 29 1.33 -11.91 -4.20
C PRO A 29 2.83 -11.68 -4.42
N LYS A 30 3.22 -10.97 -5.49
CA LYS A 30 4.62 -10.56 -5.71
C LYS A 30 5.15 -9.65 -4.61
N PHE A 31 4.27 -8.92 -3.93
CA PHE A 31 4.65 -8.04 -2.83
C PHE A 31 4.79 -8.75 -1.48
N THR A 32 4.47 -10.05 -1.37
CA THR A 32 4.63 -10.82 -0.13
C THR A 32 6.06 -10.79 0.39
N LYS A 33 7.06 -10.65 -0.51
CA LYS A 33 8.47 -10.48 -0.15
C LYS A 33 8.78 -9.16 0.59
N LEU A 34 7.91 -8.14 0.50
CA LEU A 34 7.99 -6.89 1.30
C LEU A 34 7.49 -7.06 2.74
N ARG A 35 6.97 -8.25 3.13
CA ARG A 35 6.70 -8.55 4.54
C ARG A 35 7.98 -8.70 5.36
N ASN A 36 9.09 -9.11 4.73
CA ASN A 36 10.38 -9.17 5.40
C ASN A 36 10.87 -7.75 5.71
N PRO A 37 11.15 -7.38 6.97
CA PRO A 37 11.51 -6.03 7.38
C PRO A 37 12.75 -5.47 6.68
N ILE A 38 13.71 -6.32 6.31
CA ILE A 38 14.94 -5.90 5.64
C ILE A 38 14.63 -5.52 4.17
N LEU A 39 13.94 -6.41 3.46
CA LEU A 39 13.50 -6.18 2.08
C LEU A 39 12.52 -5.01 2.00
N ARG A 40 11.64 -4.88 2.99
CA ARG A 40 10.72 -3.73 3.13
C ARG A 40 11.48 -2.42 3.11
N LYS A 41 12.52 -2.29 3.93
CA LYS A 41 13.26 -1.03 4.07
C LYS A 41 14.01 -0.64 2.80
N VAL A 42 14.60 -1.61 2.11
CA VAL A 42 15.39 -1.37 0.88
C VAL A 42 14.50 -1.18 -0.35
N ILE A 43 13.55 -2.09 -0.56
CA ILE A 43 12.67 -2.07 -1.73
C ILE A 43 11.64 -0.95 -1.59
N ALA A 44 10.97 -0.77 -0.44
CA ALA A 44 9.97 0.31 -0.31
C ALA A 44 10.61 1.70 -0.43
N ALA A 45 11.89 1.87 -0.04
CA ALA A 45 12.60 3.14 -0.21
C ALA A 45 12.93 3.47 -1.67
N ARG A 46 13.05 2.45 -2.53
CA ARG A 46 13.40 2.60 -3.96
C ARG A 46 12.21 2.41 -4.90
N THR A 47 11.13 1.78 -4.44
CA THR A 47 9.94 1.50 -5.25
C THR A 47 8.89 2.59 -5.06
N SER A 48 8.58 3.30 -6.15
CA SER A 48 7.41 4.19 -6.25
C SER A 48 6.16 3.40 -6.62
N ILE A 49 4.97 3.98 -6.42
CA ILE A 49 3.70 3.34 -6.78
C ILE A 49 3.68 2.93 -8.26
N ALA A 50 4.17 3.76 -9.18
CA ALA A 50 4.30 3.43 -10.60
C ALA A 50 5.15 2.17 -10.85
N MET A 51 6.22 2.01 -10.07
CA MET A 51 7.15 0.90 -10.18
C MET A 51 6.55 -0.37 -9.57
N ALA A 52 5.83 -0.24 -8.45
CA ALA A 52 5.02 -1.34 -7.92
C ALA A 52 3.92 -1.76 -8.88
N SER A 53 3.12 -0.84 -9.41
CA SER A 53 2.09 -1.11 -10.41
C SER A 53 2.64 -1.92 -11.59
N LYS A 54 3.77 -1.48 -12.16
CA LYS A 54 4.47 -2.24 -13.22
C LYS A 54 4.95 -3.62 -12.76
N PHE A 55 5.44 -3.74 -11.53
CA PHE A 55 5.97 -5.00 -10.98
C PHE A 55 4.85 -6.01 -10.63
N GLY A 56 3.74 -5.51 -10.11
CA GLY A 56 2.56 -6.25 -9.71
C GLY A 56 1.63 -6.59 -10.87
N GLY A 57 1.78 -5.94 -12.03
CA GLY A 57 0.91 -6.10 -13.19
C GLY A 57 -0.46 -5.43 -13.02
N CYS A 58 -0.52 -4.38 -12.20
CA CYS A 58 -1.75 -3.68 -11.82
C CYS A 58 -1.59 -2.19 -12.13
N SER A 59 -2.67 -1.51 -12.51
CA SER A 59 -2.63 -0.06 -12.74
C SER A 59 -2.51 0.72 -11.43
N VAL A 60 -1.99 1.95 -11.50
CA VAL A 60 -1.94 2.86 -10.35
C VAL A 60 -3.34 3.16 -9.82
N ASP A 61 -4.32 3.23 -10.71
CA ASP A 61 -5.73 3.40 -10.35
C ASP A 61 -6.28 2.21 -9.55
N ASP A 62 -6.01 0.99 -10.00
CA ASP A 62 -6.37 -0.26 -9.32
C ASP A 62 -5.81 -0.31 -7.89
N PHE A 63 -4.57 0.17 -7.75
CA PHE A 63 -3.89 0.31 -6.49
C PHE A 63 -4.56 1.32 -5.56
N LEU A 64 -4.93 2.49 -6.08
CA LEU A 64 -5.63 3.54 -5.32
C LEU A 64 -7.03 3.11 -4.92
N THR A 65 -7.76 2.43 -5.81
CA THR A 65 -9.09 1.88 -5.56
C THR A 65 -9.05 0.83 -4.45
N SER A 66 -8.11 -0.13 -4.55
CA SER A 66 -7.91 -1.14 -3.50
C SER A 66 -7.50 -0.51 -2.18
N TYR A 67 -6.61 0.49 -2.20
CA TYR A 67 -6.19 1.22 -0.99
C TYR A 67 -7.35 2.01 -0.36
N SER A 68 -8.16 2.70 -1.16
CA SER A 68 -9.33 3.46 -0.71
C SER A 68 -10.35 2.53 -0.05
N HIS A 69 -10.64 1.39 -0.69
CA HIS A 69 -11.51 0.36 -0.13
C HIS A 69 -10.96 -0.20 1.19
N TRP A 70 -9.64 -0.44 1.27
CA TRP A 70 -8.98 -0.89 2.49
C TRP A 70 -9.06 0.15 3.62
N VAL A 71 -8.80 1.42 3.31
CA VAL A 71 -8.91 2.53 4.27
C VAL A 71 -10.33 2.63 4.81
N LEU A 72 -11.34 2.56 3.94
CA LEU A 72 -12.75 2.57 4.33
C LEU A 72 -13.06 1.39 5.25
N LYS A 73 -12.61 0.19 4.90
CA LYS A 73 -12.79 -1.02 5.72
C LYS A 73 -12.12 -0.88 7.09
N LEU A 74 -10.92 -0.34 7.15
CA LEU A 74 -10.19 -0.09 8.40
C LEU A 74 -10.93 0.93 9.28
N THR A 75 -11.41 2.04 8.69
CA THR A 75 -12.21 3.05 9.42
C THR A 75 -13.52 2.49 9.93
N LEU A 76 -14.19 1.62 9.17
CA LEU A 76 -15.42 0.95 9.60
C LEU A 76 -15.15 -0.05 10.74
N GLN A 77 -14.03 -0.78 10.69
CA GLN A 77 -13.64 -1.71 11.75
C GLN A 77 -13.31 -0.99 13.06
N GLN A 78 -12.61 0.14 12.98
CA GLN A 78 -12.31 1.02 14.12
C GLN A 78 -13.59 1.60 14.74
N LEU A 79 -14.58 1.99 13.91
CA LEU A 79 -15.89 2.46 14.40
C LEU A 79 -16.67 1.35 15.10
N LYS A 80 -16.63 0.12 14.58
CA LYS A 80 -17.38 -1.02 15.12
C LYS A 80 -16.87 -1.52 16.48
N TRP A 81 -15.64 -1.14 16.87
CA TRP A 81 -15.02 -1.53 18.14
C TRP A 81 -15.19 -0.51 19.26
N LYS A 82 -15.76 0.67 18.94
CA LYS A 82 -15.92 1.79 19.88
C LYS A 82 -17.37 1.97 20.36
N SER A 83 -18.25 1.05 20.01
CA SER A 83 -19.65 0.95 20.45
C SER A 83 -19.89 -0.39 21.13
#